data_AF-A0A955IXC8-F1
#
_entry.id   AF-A0A955IXC8-F1
#
_cell.length_a   1.000
_cell.length_b   1.000
_cell.length_c   1.000
_cell.angle_alpha   90.00
_cell.angle_beta   90.00
_cell.angle_gamma   90.00
#
_symmetry.space_group_name_H-M   'P 1'
#
loop_
_entity.id
_entity.type
_entity.pdbx_description
1 polymer ?
#
loop_
_entity_poly.entity_id
_entity_poly.type
_entity_poly.pdbx_seq_one_letter_code
_entity_poly.pdbx_strand_id
1 'polypeptide(L)' 'MDSLFAGSHPIVPIMIFGSFALVGSLAIMFGLGRKITLIKEREKSRREIAAYVAEGSMTPEDAERLLNSMNPKQDPSSRC' A
#
# COMPACT_ATOMS: atom_id res chain seq x y z
N MET A 1 22.06 -8.77 -31.31
CA MET A 1 20.69 -8.47 -30.85
C MET A 1 19.82 -7.89 -31.97
N ASP A 2 20.38 -7.68 -33.17
CA ASP A 2 19.69 -7.06 -34.32
C ASP A 2 18.98 -8.06 -35.24
N SER A 3 19.32 -9.35 -35.16
CA SER A 3 18.72 -10.41 -35.98
C SER A 3 17.35 -10.90 -35.49
N LEU A 4 16.94 -10.54 -34.26
CA LEU A 4 15.65 -10.93 -33.67
C LEU A 4 14.50 -9.97 -34.07
N PHE A 5 14.82 -8.76 -34.52
CA PHE A 5 13.85 -7.74 -34.93
C PHE A 5 13.69 -7.64 -36.46
N ALA A 6 14.64 -8.16 -37.25
CA ALA A 6 14.70 -7.90 -38.69
C ALA A 6 14.07 -8.98 -39.60
N GLY A 7 13.68 -10.16 -39.07
CA GLY A 7 13.28 -11.31 -39.89
C GLY A 7 11.97 -12.02 -39.53
N SER A 8 11.22 -11.53 -38.54
CA SER A 8 10.02 -12.21 -38.03
C SER A 8 8.82 -11.26 -37.99
N HIS A 9 7.65 -11.79 -38.38
CA HIS A 9 6.37 -11.10 -38.44
C HIS A 9 6.20 -10.07 -37.29
N PRO A 10 5.61 -8.89 -37.56
CA PRO A 10 5.54 -7.74 -36.63
C PRO A 10 4.87 -8.05 -35.27
N ILE A 11 4.30 -9.23 -35.12
CA ILE A 11 3.63 -9.77 -33.94
C ILE A 11 4.61 -10.00 -32.77
N VAL A 12 5.86 -10.43 -33.04
CA VAL A 12 6.83 -10.77 -31.97
C VAL A 12 7.19 -9.56 -31.08
N PRO A 13 7.61 -8.40 -31.62
CA PRO A 13 7.90 -7.24 -30.77
C PRO A 13 6.65 -6.71 -30.04
N ILE A 14 5.47 -6.75 -30.67
CA ILE A 14 4.22 -6.29 -30.06
C ILE A 14 3.86 -7.13 -28.83
N MET A 15 4.04 -8.45 -28.90
CA MET A 15 3.75 -9.34 -27.77
C MET A 15 4.65 -9.08 -26.56
N ILE A 16 5.95 -8.85 -26.80
CA ILE A 16 6.92 -8.59 -25.73
C ILE A 16 6.60 -7.24 -25.07
N PHE A 17 6.55 -6.15 -25.84
CA PHE A 17 6.28 -4.83 -25.27
C PHE A 17 4.87 -4.74 -24.66
N GLY A 18 3.88 -5.39 -25.28
CA GLY A 18 2.52 -5.47 -24.79
C GLY A 18 2.41 -6.19 -23.45
N SER A 19 3.10 -7.34 -23.29
CA SER A 19 3.07 -8.06 -22.02
C SER A 19 3.75 -7.29 -20.89
N PHE A 20 4.88 -6.65 -21.16
CA PHE A 20 5.58 -5.83 -20.16
C PHE A 20 4.76 -4.60 -19.75
N ALA A 21 4.11 -3.92 -20.70
CA ALA A 21 3.24 -2.79 -20.42
C ALA A 21 2.02 -3.21 -19.57
N LEU A 22 1.41 -4.36 -19.86
CA LEU A 22 0.27 -4.88 -19.11
C LEU A 22 0.66 -5.21 -17.66
N VAL A 23 1.75 -5.98 -17.47
CA VAL A 23 2.21 -6.37 -16.13
C VAL A 23 2.66 -5.14 -15.32
N GLY A 24 3.38 -4.22 -15.95
CA GLY A 24 3.81 -2.97 -15.33
C GLY A 24 2.61 -2.11 -14.89
N SER A 25 1.60 -1.99 -15.74
CA SER A 25 0.36 -1.26 -15.44
C SER A 25 -0.36 -1.85 -14.23
N LEU A 26 -0.54 -3.19 -14.20
CA LEU A 26 -1.16 -3.87 -13.07
C LEU A 26 -0.38 -3.66 -11.77
N ALA A 27 0.95 -3.79 -11.80
CA ALA A 27 1.78 -3.59 -10.61
C ALA A 27 1.62 -2.18 -10.00
N ILE A 28 1.56 -1.14 -10.85
CA ILE A 28 1.34 0.24 -10.41
C ILE A 28 -0.06 0.40 -9.81
N MET A 29 -1.10 -0.14 -10.47
CA MET A 29 -2.48 -0.10 -9.96
C MET A 29 -2.60 -0.76 -8.58
N PHE A 30 -2.02 -1.95 -8.40
CA PHE A 30 -2.00 -2.62 -7.10
C PHE A 30 -1.20 -1.83 -6.05
N GLY A 31 -0.08 -1.20 -6.45
CA GLY A 31 0.71 -0.35 -5.56
C GLY A 31 -0.06 0.86 -5.04
N LEU A 32 -0.79 1.55 -5.91
CA LEU A 32 -1.60 2.71 -5.55
C LEU A 32 -2.83 2.33 -4.72
N GLY A 33 -3.53 1.25 -5.11
CA GLY A 33 -4.70 0.76 -4.39
C GLY A 33 -4.39 0.44 -2.92
N ARG A 34 -3.27 -0.24 -2.65
CA ARG A 34 -2.83 -0.55 -1.28
C ARG A 34 -2.65 0.70 -0.41
N LYS A 35 -2.09 1.77 -0.96
CA LYS A 35 -1.87 3.03 -0.22
C LYS A 35 -3.19 3.69 0.15
N ILE A 36 -4.14 3.73 -0.77
CA ILE A 36 -5.46 4.34 -0.54
C ILE A 36 -6.21 3.58 0.56
N THR A 37 -6.21 2.24 0.50
CA THR A 37 -6.86 1.41 1.53
C THR A 37 -6.22 1.64 2.90
N LEU A 38 -4.89 1.68 2.99
CA LEU A 38 -4.19 1.94 4.25
C LEU A 38 -4.56 3.28 4.90
N ILE A 39 -4.69 4.35 4.10
CA ILE A 39 -5.09 5.66 4.61
C ILE A 39 -6.52 5.61 5.15
N LYS A 40 -7.44 5.01 4.38
CA LYS A 40 -8.84 4.86 4.78
C LYS A 40 -9.00 4.06 6.07
N GLU A 41 -8.32 2.92 6.19
CA GLU A 41 -8.38 2.09 7.40
C GLU A 41 -7.83 2.86 8.62
N ARG A 42 -6.74 3.61 8.47
CA ARG A 42 -6.21 4.45 9.57
C ARG A 42 -7.18 5.53 10.01
N GLU A 43 -7.82 6.20 9.06
CA GLU A 43 -8.83 7.22 9.38
C GLU A 43 -10.06 6.58 10.05
N LYS A 44 -10.47 5.40 9.59
CA LYS A 44 -11.57 4.64 10.19
C LYS A 44 -11.26 4.24 11.63
N SER A 45 -10.10 3.64 11.89
CA SER A 45 -9.68 3.26 13.25
C SER A 45 -9.61 4.48 14.19
N ARG A 46 -9.16 5.65 13.71
CA ARG A 46 -9.17 6.88 14.52
C ARG A 46 -10.58 7.32 14.91
N ARG A 47 -11.55 7.18 14.00
CA ARG A 47 -12.97 7.50 14.28
C ARG A 47 -13.58 6.51 15.26
N GLU A 48 -13.27 5.24 15.11
CA GLU A 48 -13.73 4.17 16.02
C GLU A 48 -13.16 4.37 17.43
N ILE A 49 -11.87 4.69 17.57
CA ILE A 49 -11.26 5.01 18.87
C ILE A 49 -11.96 6.21 19.52
N ALA A 50 -12.25 7.27 18.77
CA ALA A 50 -12.97 8.43 19.29
C ALA A 50 -14.39 8.07 19.77
N ALA A 51 -15.08 7.18 19.05
CA ALA A 51 -16.38 6.67 19.47
C ALA A 51 -16.28 5.84 20.77
N TYR A 52 -15.29 4.95 20.88
CA TYR A 52 -15.09 4.14 22.10
C TYR A 52 -14.75 4.98 23.33
N VAL A 53 -13.99 6.06 23.15
CA VAL A 53 -13.73 7.03 24.23
C VAL A 53 -15.00 7.79 24.60
N ALA A 54 -15.81 8.22 23.63
CA ALA A 54 -17.08 8.91 23.88
C ALA A 54 -18.13 8.01 24.55
N GLU A 55 -18.14 6.72 24.22
CA GLU A 55 -18.97 5.68 24.83
C GLU A 55 -18.46 5.26 26.22
N GLY A 56 -17.22 5.61 26.56
CA GLY A 56 -16.58 5.25 27.82
C GLY A 56 -16.11 3.78 27.90
N SER A 57 -16.10 3.06 26.78
CA SER A 57 -15.58 1.68 26.70
C SER A 57 -14.05 1.63 26.61
N MET A 58 -13.41 2.79 26.38
CA MET A 58 -11.96 2.97 26.35
C MET A 58 -11.58 4.25 27.09
N THR A 59 -10.50 4.22 27.88
CA THR A 59 -10.00 5.42 28.56
C THR A 59 -9.27 6.34 27.55
N PRO A 60 -9.32 7.67 27.74
CA PRO A 60 -8.56 8.60 26.90
C PRO A 60 -7.05 8.31 26.89
N GLU A 61 -6.50 7.89 28.02
CA GLU A 61 -5.08 7.56 28.17
C GLU A 61 -4.69 6.32 27.35
N ASP A 62 -5.55 5.30 27.34
CA ASP A 62 -5.34 4.10 26.52
C ASP A 62 -5.51 4.41 25.03
N ALA A 63 -6.47 5.28 24.67
CA ALA A 63 -6.64 5.74 23.30
C ALA A 63 -5.40 6.51 22.79
N GLU A 64 -4.80 7.37 23.61
CA GLU A 64 -3.57 8.07 23.27
C GLU A 64 -2.41 7.09 23.01
N ARG A 65 -2.25 6.09 23.88
CA ARG A 65 -1.23 5.03 23.72
C ARG A 65 -1.43 4.22 22.44
N LEU A 66 -2.67 3.85 22.13
CA LEU A 66 -3.01 3.12 20.91
C LEU A 66 -2.72 3.96 19.66
N LEU A 67 -3.12 5.23 19.64
CA LEU A 67 -2.86 6.14 18.53
C LEU A 67 -1.36 6.37 18.30
N ASN A 68 -0.57 6.43 19.38
CA ASN A 68 0.88 6.54 19.30
C ASN A 68 1.53 5.26 18.73
N SER A 69 1.02 4.08 19.10
CA SER A 69 1.50 2.79 18.58
C SER A 69 1.21 2.58 17.08
N MET A 70 0.19 3.25 16.52
CA MET A 70 -0.16 3.17 15.10
C MET A 70 0.83 3.87 14.17
N ASN A 71 1.81 4.61 14.71
CA ASN A 71 2.87 5.24 13.92
C ASN A 71 4.14 4.35 13.92
N PRO A 72 4.44 3.61 12.84
CA PRO A 72 5.55 2.66 12.79
C PRO A 72 6.94 3.30 12.87
N LYS A 73 7.04 4.63 12.96
CA LYS A 73 8.33 5.35 13.10
C LYS A 73 8.89 5.34 14.53
N GLN A 74 8.17 4.80 15.51
CA GLN A 74 8.59 4.72 16.90
C GLN A 74 8.84 3.26 17.31
N ASP A 75 9.86 2.64 16.71
CA ASP A 75 10.43 1.39 17.22
C ASP A 75 11.79 1.65 17.89
N PRO A 76 11.84 1.83 19.22
CA PRO A 76 13.09 1.93 19.98
C PRO A 76 13.78 0.57 20.22
N SER A 77 13.21 -0.56 19.77
CA SER A 77 13.73 -1.92 20.03
C SER A 77 14.90 -2.33 19.11
N SER A 78 15.32 -1.47 18.18
CA SER A 78 16.53 -1.64 17.36
C SER A 78 17.85 -1.22 18.04
N ARG A 79 17.84 -0.99 19.37
CA ARG A 79 18.99 -0.53 20.17
C ARG A 79 19.73 -1.61 20.98
N CYS A 80 19.48 -2.90 20.72
CA CYS A 80 20.21 -4.00 21.36
C CYS A 80 21.10 -4.73 20.34
#